data_AF-A0A848XA00-F1
#
_entry.id   AF-A0A848XA00-F1
#
_cell.length_a   1.000
_cell.length_b   1.000
_cell.length_c   1.000
_cell.angle_alpha   90.00
_cell.angle_beta   90.00
_cell.angle_gamma   90.00
#
_symmetry.space_group_name_H-M   'P 1'
#
loop_
_entity.id
_entity.type
_entity.pdbx_description
1 polymer ?
#
loop_
_entity_poly.entity_id
_entity_poly.type
_entity_poly.pdbx_seq_one_letter_code
_entity_poly.pdbx_strand_id
1 'polypeptide(L)'
;MALTRRSVQRMSGSIWPGFVDAMTALLLVLMFVLTIFMILQYVLQETITGQESELDELAVEVTNLARALGLEQQRAASLEDETLQLNADLDAARTQAEAQVALIATLTGQIEAQEVQLADNASRLTAFEAQVAGLLAERDTALAEVTALEETQDRLISEQEALQIALAQARTEIDAQTEAARLAAARREALEALTAELQAEAAATQEQLSEAEAARLADAAAAEVLRERLANADAELTAMTLALEEQRRRAEETLTLLAAAEAAKQEAEAAAAREITEAEERAALLAIANSALEQEEAKSAESLRRVAVLNEQIAALRTQLGSLQALLDDASERDEVAQVQLQALGSQLNTALARVAAEERRRAALEEAERRRLELEAQDLERYRSEFFGQLRDVLGNVQGVEIVGDRFVFSSEVLFESASADLALAGQFQITSVAQILLSV
;
A
#
# COMPACT_ATOMS: atom_id res chain seq x y z
N MET A 1 37.53 -157.27 -23.31
CA MET A 1 38.20 -157.88 -22.12
C MET A 1 38.16 -156.84 -21.02
N ALA A 2 37.26 -157.02 -20.07
CA ALA A 2 37.57 -157.22 -18.65
C ALA A 2 37.50 -155.88 -17.87
N LEU A 3 36.89 -155.71 -16.70
CA LEU A 3 35.90 -156.44 -15.90
C LEU A 3 35.80 -155.64 -14.57
N THR A 4 34.59 -155.49 -14.00
CA THR A 4 34.28 -155.40 -12.54
C THR A 4 34.93 -154.31 -11.66
N ARG A 5 34.18 -153.34 -11.10
CA ARG A 5 33.10 -153.34 -10.06
C ARG A 5 33.58 -153.47 -8.60
N ARG A 6 32.96 -152.59 -7.78
CA ARG A 6 32.56 -152.71 -6.34
C ARG A 6 33.60 -152.14 -5.34
N SER A 7 33.31 -151.31 -4.33
CA SER A 7 32.07 -150.75 -3.73
C SER A 7 32.38 -149.78 -2.57
N VAL A 8 31.54 -148.74 -2.42
CA VAL A 8 30.91 -148.21 -1.17
C VAL A 8 31.87 -147.57 -0.14
N GLN A 9 31.70 -146.31 0.30
CA GLN A 9 30.62 -145.88 1.21
C GLN A 9 30.40 -144.36 1.22
N ARG A 10 29.15 -143.99 1.52
CA ARG A 10 28.52 -142.66 1.44
C ARG A 10 28.87 -141.76 2.63
N MET A 11 28.91 -140.45 2.40
CA MET A 11 28.29 -139.48 3.30
C MET A 11 27.85 -138.24 2.52
N SER A 12 26.54 -137.99 2.56
CA SER A 12 25.85 -136.78 2.12
C SER A 12 25.97 -135.68 3.20
N GLY A 13 26.10 -134.42 2.78
CA GLY A 13 26.07 -133.27 3.67
C GLY A 13 25.90 -131.93 2.93
N SER A 14 24.65 -131.62 2.59
CA SER A 14 24.01 -130.29 2.66
C SER A 14 24.88 -129.02 2.64
N ILE A 15 24.90 -128.32 1.50
CA ILE A 15 25.36 -126.92 1.34
C ILE A 15 24.20 -126.14 0.72
N TRP A 16 23.22 -125.67 1.52
CA TRP A 16 22.28 -124.60 1.16
C TRP A 16 21.43 -124.24 2.39
N PRO A 17 21.95 -123.36 3.28
CA PRO A 17 21.13 -122.23 3.74
C PRO A 17 21.88 -120.89 3.97
N GLY A 18 23.21 -120.82 3.85
CA GLY A 18 23.99 -119.65 4.32
C GLY A 18 24.23 -118.50 3.31
N PHE A 19 24.14 -118.74 2.00
CA PHE A 19 24.44 -117.70 0.98
C PHE A 19 23.28 -116.72 0.77
N VAL A 20 22.04 -117.15 1.01
CA VAL A 20 20.86 -116.29 0.89
C VAL A 20 20.81 -115.26 2.02
N ASP A 21 21.18 -115.63 3.24
CA ASP A 21 21.15 -114.73 4.41
C ASP A 21 22.20 -113.61 4.34
N ALA A 22 23.43 -113.93 3.89
CA ALA A 22 24.48 -112.93 3.70
C ALA A 22 24.17 -111.94 2.57
N MET A 23 23.58 -112.39 1.46
CA MET A 23 23.13 -111.52 0.35
C MET A 23 21.91 -110.67 0.74
N THR A 24 20.98 -111.21 1.52
CA THR A 24 19.84 -110.42 2.04
C THR A 24 20.26 -109.45 3.13
N ALA A 25 21.21 -109.80 3.98
CA ALA A 25 21.77 -108.89 4.99
C ALA A 25 22.55 -107.74 4.35
N LEU A 26 23.36 -108.02 3.31
CA LEU A 26 24.08 -106.98 2.58
C LEU A 26 23.12 -106.08 1.78
N LEU A 27 22.06 -106.63 1.19
CA LEU A 27 20.98 -105.85 0.57
C LEU A 27 20.20 -105.01 1.59
N LEU A 28 19.90 -105.54 2.79
CA LEU A 28 19.20 -104.80 3.85
C LEU A 28 20.04 -103.64 4.40
N VAL A 29 21.34 -103.87 4.63
CA VAL A 29 22.28 -102.82 5.06
C VAL A 29 22.45 -101.77 3.97
N LEU A 30 22.61 -102.18 2.70
CA LEU A 30 22.68 -101.25 1.57
C LEU A 30 21.38 -100.44 1.44
N MET A 31 20.21 -101.08 1.52
CA MET A 31 18.90 -100.40 1.52
C MET A 31 18.75 -99.46 2.72
N PHE A 32 19.22 -99.85 3.91
CA PHE A 32 19.18 -99.03 5.12
C PHE A 32 20.07 -97.79 5.02
N VAL A 33 21.30 -97.93 4.53
CA VAL A 33 22.20 -96.81 4.26
C VAL A 33 21.65 -95.91 3.16
N LEU A 34 21.10 -96.46 2.08
CA LEU A 34 20.42 -95.69 1.03
C LEU A 34 19.18 -94.97 1.54
N THR A 35 18.38 -95.58 2.41
CA THR A 35 17.18 -94.92 2.98
C THR A 35 17.56 -93.85 3.99
N ILE A 36 18.55 -94.07 4.84
CA ILE A 36 19.08 -93.01 5.73
C ILE A 36 19.66 -91.86 4.91
N PHE A 37 20.45 -92.16 3.89
CA PHE A 37 21.02 -91.16 3.01
C PHE A 37 19.92 -90.41 2.24
N MET A 38 18.89 -91.09 1.75
CA MET A 38 17.74 -90.47 1.08
C MET A 38 16.89 -89.63 2.03
N ILE A 39 16.72 -90.04 3.29
CA ILE A 39 16.04 -89.24 4.32
C ILE A 39 16.88 -88.01 4.68
N LEU A 40 18.20 -88.16 4.86
CA LEU A 40 19.10 -87.03 5.08
C LEU A 40 19.09 -86.07 3.90
N GLN A 41 19.18 -86.57 2.67
CA GLN A 41 19.07 -85.77 1.46
C GLN A 41 17.70 -85.10 1.34
N TYR A 42 16.62 -85.78 1.68
CA TYR A 42 15.27 -85.20 1.67
C TYR A 42 15.14 -84.09 2.73
N VAL A 43 15.62 -84.29 3.95
CA VAL A 43 15.58 -83.27 5.02
C VAL A 43 16.48 -82.08 4.67
N LEU A 44 17.68 -82.32 4.12
CA LEU A 44 18.57 -81.27 3.61
C LEU A 44 17.91 -80.52 2.44
N GLN A 45 17.25 -81.22 1.53
CA GLN A 45 16.58 -80.59 0.39
C GLN A 45 15.33 -79.81 0.83
N GLU A 46 14.54 -80.31 1.79
CA GLU A 46 13.39 -79.62 2.35
C GLU A 46 13.81 -78.38 3.17
N THR A 47 14.91 -78.46 3.92
CA THR A 47 15.46 -77.30 4.63
C THR A 47 16.08 -76.26 3.67
N ILE A 48 16.80 -76.68 2.64
CA ILE A 48 17.35 -75.75 1.62
C ILE A 48 16.23 -75.12 0.79
N THR A 49 15.23 -75.91 0.34
CA THR A 49 14.11 -75.40 -0.45
C THR A 49 13.22 -74.47 0.39
N GLY A 50 13.01 -74.78 1.68
CA GLY A 50 12.30 -73.91 2.61
C GLY A 50 13.03 -72.58 2.83
N GLN A 51 14.36 -72.64 3.01
CA GLN A 51 15.21 -71.44 3.13
C GLN A 51 15.23 -70.63 1.83
N GLU A 52 15.29 -71.26 0.66
CA GLU A 52 15.26 -70.59 -0.64
C GLU A 52 13.92 -69.85 -0.85
N SER A 53 12.80 -70.46 -0.46
CA SER A 53 11.49 -69.80 -0.49
C SER A 53 11.39 -68.62 0.49
N GLU A 54 11.94 -68.75 1.71
CA GLU A 54 12.00 -67.64 2.68
C GLU A 54 12.89 -66.49 2.17
N LEU A 55 13.99 -66.80 1.49
CA LEU A 55 14.88 -65.81 0.88
C LEU A 55 14.21 -65.08 -0.29
N ASP A 56 13.46 -65.79 -1.13
CA ASP A 56 12.69 -65.18 -2.23
C ASP A 56 11.58 -64.27 -1.73
N GLU A 57 10.86 -64.67 -0.67
CA GLU A 57 9.84 -63.84 -0.02
C GLU A 57 10.47 -62.57 0.57
N LEU A 58 11.59 -62.70 1.27
CA LEU A 58 12.34 -61.58 1.82
C LEU A 58 12.87 -60.65 0.71
N ALA A 59 13.32 -61.19 -0.42
CA ALA A 59 13.80 -60.40 -1.56
C ALA A 59 12.67 -59.57 -2.20
N VAL A 60 11.46 -60.12 -2.28
CA VAL A 60 10.27 -59.39 -2.74
C VAL A 60 9.90 -58.30 -1.74
N GLU A 61 9.93 -58.58 -0.44
CA GLU A 61 9.63 -57.61 0.62
C GLU A 61 10.63 -56.44 0.62
N VAL A 62 11.94 -56.71 0.51
CA VAL A 62 12.99 -55.68 0.38
C VAL A 62 12.79 -54.84 -0.89
N THR A 63 12.43 -55.45 -2.02
CA THR A 63 12.18 -54.71 -3.26
C THR A 63 10.97 -53.79 -3.14
N ASN A 64 9.91 -54.24 -2.45
CA ASN A 64 8.73 -53.42 -2.18
C ASN A 64 9.04 -52.28 -1.19
N LEU A 65 9.82 -52.56 -0.13
CA LEU A 65 10.33 -51.56 0.80
C LEU A 65 11.19 -50.51 0.10
N ALA A 66 12.12 -50.92 -0.77
CA ALA A 66 12.95 -50.01 -1.56
C ALA A 66 12.12 -49.12 -2.49
N ARG A 67 11.07 -49.67 -3.12
CA ARG A 67 10.14 -48.88 -3.95
C ARG A 67 9.33 -47.88 -3.12
N ALA A 68 8.81 -48.30 -1.97
CA ALA A 68 8.10 -47.42 -1.04
C ALA A 68 9.02 -46.30 -0.52
N LEU A 69 10.26 -46.64 -0.19
CA LEU A 69 11.29 -45.68 0.24
C LEU A 69 11.58 -44.64 -0.83
N GLY A 70 11.73 -45.08 -2.09
CA GLY A 70 11.94 -44.18 -3.21
C GLY A 70 10.78 -43.20 -3.42
N LEU A 71 9.54 -43.67 -3.25
CA LEU A 71 8.35 -42.80 -3.31
C LEU A 71 8.31 -41.80 -2.14
N GLU A 72 8.62 -42.23 -0.92
CA GLU A 72 8.70 -41.31 0.23
C GLU A 72 9.85 -40.31 0.10
N GLN A 73 10.99 -40.72 -0.46
CA GLN A 73 12.10 -39.81 -0.74
C GLN A 73 11.75 -38.78 -1.83
N GLN A 74 11.02 -39.20 -2.87
CA GLN A 74 10.50 -38.27 -3.88
C GLN A 74 9.47 -37.31 -3.28
N ARG A 75 8.58 -37.78 -2.39
CA ARG A 75 7.63 -36.91 -1.67
C ARG A 75 8.36 -35.92 -0.77
N ALA A 76 9.38 -36.38 -0.04
CA ALA A 76 10.20 -35.51 0.80
C ALA A 76 10.90 -34.42 -0.03
N ALA A 77 11.51 -34.78 -1.16
CA ALA A 77 12.13 -33.79 -2.06
C ALA A 77 11.09 -32.79 -2.62
N SER A 78 9.91 -33.26 -3.02
CA SER A 78 8.83 -32.38 -3.49
C SER A 78 8.31 -31.43 -2.42
N LEU A 79 8.18 -31.91 -1.17
CA LEU A 79 7.78 -31.07 -0.04
C LEU A 79 8.89 -30.07 0.32
N GLU A 80 10.16 -30.45 0.22
CA GLU A 80 11.29 -29.53 0.43
C GLU A 80 11.28 -28.39 -0.61
N ASP A 81 11.08 -28.73 -1.90
CA ASP A 81 10.92 -27.73 -2.96
C ASP A 81 9.70 -26.81 -2.71
N GLU A 82 8.57 -27.37 -2.26
CA GLU A 82 7.36 -26.61 -1.92
C GLU A 82 7.61 -25.65 -0.73
N THR A 83 8.31 -26.08 0.32
CA THR A 83 8.67 -25.21 1.45
C THR A 83 9.63 -24.09 1.04
N LEU A 84 10.59 -24.36 0.14
CA LEU A 84 11.48 -23.33 -0.38
C LEU A 84 10.71 -22.28 -1.19
N GLN A 85 9.75 -22.72 -2.01
CA GLN A 85 8.89 -21.82 -2.77
C GLN A 85 7.96 -21.01 -1.87
N LEU A 86 7.32 -21.66 -0.88
CA LEU A 86 6.45 -21.00 0.11
C LEU A 86 7.20 -19.94 0.89
N ASN A 87 8.43 -20.22 1.32
CA ASN A 87 9.26 -19.24 2.02
C ASN A 87 9.63 -18.05 1.13
N ALA A 88 9.97 -18.29 -0.14
CA ALA A 88 10.23 -17.22 -1.09
C ALA A 88 8.99 -16.34 -1.35
N ASP A 89 7.82 -16.96 -1.48
CA ASP A 89 6.54 -16.26 -1.67
C ASP A 89 6.13 -15.47 -0.40
N LEU A 90 6.38 -16.04 0.78
CA LEU A 90 6.15 -15.39 2.08
C LEU A 90 7.03 -14.14 2.23
N ASP A 91 8.32 -14.24 1.91
CA ASP A 91 9.25 -13.11 1.96
C ASP A 91 8.91 -12.02 0.93
N ALA A 92 8.48 -12.42 -0.27
CA ALA A 92 7.99 -11.48 -1.29
C ALA A 92 6.73 -10.74 -0.81
N ALA A 93 5.77 -11.46 -0.24
CA ALA A 93 4.55 -10.89 0.32
C ALA A 93 4.81 -9.99 1.53
N ARG A 94 5.76 -10.34 2.41
CA ARG A 94 6.21 -9.47 3.52
C ARG A 94 6.82 -8.16 2.99
N THR A 95 7.70 -8.26 2.00
CA THR A 95 8.30 -7.08 1.35
C THR A 95 7.23 -6.18 0.73
N GLN A 96 6.22 -6.77 0.08
CA GLN A 96 5.09 -6.02 -0.46
C GLN A 96 4.24 -5.35 0.63
N ALA A 97 4.00 -6.02 1.76
CA ALA A 97 3.28 -5.46 2.90
C ALA A 97 4.04 -4.25 3.48
N GLU A 98 5.36 -4.36 3.67
CA GLU A 98 6.21 -3.26 4.11
C GLU A 98 6.14 -2.06 3.16
N ALA A 99 6.19 -2.31 1.84
CA ALA A 99 6.04 -1.26 0.83
C ALA A 99 4.67 -0.57 0.89
N GLN A 100 3.58 -1.32 1.09
CA GLN A 100 2.25 -0.77 1.25
C GLN A 100 2.10 0.04 2.54
N VAL A 101 2.69 -0.41 3.66
CA VAL A 101 2.74 0.35 4.92
C VAL A 101 3.48 1.68 4.73
N ALA A 102 4.63 1.66 4.04
CA ALA A 102 5.38 2.87 3.73
C ALA A 102 4.59 3.84 2.82
N LEU A 103 3.84 3.31 1.85
CA LEU A 103 2.94 4.10 1.01
C LEU A 103 1.81 4.72 1.83
N ILE A 104 1.15 3.96 2.70
CA ILE A 104 0.10 4.48 3.59
C ILE A 104 0.66 5.57 4.50
N ALA A 105 1.85 5.39 5.07
CA ALA A 105 2.50 6.42 5.88
C ALA A 105 2.75 7.70 5.07
N THR A 106 3.21 7.57 3.83
CA THR A 106 3.42 8.71 2.93
C THR A 106 2.11 9.42 2.59
N LEU A 107 1.07 8.68 2.20
CA LEU A 107 -0.25 9.25 1.89
C LEU A 107 -0.90 9.89 3.12
N THR A 108 -0.71 9.30 4.31
CA THR A 108 -1.20 9.87 5.58
C THR A 108 -0.50 11.21 5.85
N GLY A 109 0.83 11.27 5.69
CA GLY A 109 1.57 12.53 5.81
C GLY A 109 1.16 13.59 4.77
N GLN A 110 0.81 13.17 3.55
CA GLN A 110 0.27 14.08 2.54
C GLN A 110 -1.11 14.63 2.94
N ILE A 111 -1.99 13.81 3.52
CA ILE A 111 -3.28 14.24 4.04
C ILE A 111 -3.09 15.25 5.18
N GLU A 112 -2.25 14.94 6.16
CA GLU A 112 -1.98 15.85 7.28
C GLU A 112 -1.43 17.20 6.79
N ALA A 113 -0.50 17.19 5.84
CA ALA A 113 0.02 18.42 5.22
C ALA A 113 -1.08 19.18 4.47
N GLN A 114 -1.97 18.48 3.76
CA GLN A 114 -3.07 19.09 3.02
C GLN A 114 -4.15 19.65 3.96
N GLU A 115 -4.41 19.02 5.10
CA GLU A 115 -5.30 19.51 6.15
C GLU A 115 -4.77 20.79 6.80
N VAL A 116 -3.46 20.86 7.06
CA VAL A 116 -2.83 22.10 7.54
C VAL A 116 -2.97 23.22 6.50
N GLN A 117 -2.74 22.93 5.22
CA GLN A 117 -2.97 23.91 4.14
C GLN A 117 -4.44 24.35 4.03
N LEU A 118 -5.38 23.43 4.21
CA LEU A 118 -6.81 23.74 4.22
C LEU A 118 -7.18 24.65 5.39
N ALA A 119 -6.63 24.40 6.58
CA ALA A 119 -6.83 25.25 7.75
C ALA A 119 -6.26 26.66 7.53
N ASP A 120 -5.07 26.76 6.92
CA ASP A 120 -4.45 28.04 6.54
C ASP A 120 -5.33 28.79 5.53
N ASN A 121 -5.75 28.12 4.45
CA ASN A 121 -6.64 28.69 3.44
C ASN A 121 -7.97 29.14 4.04
N ALA A 122 -8.57 28.38 4.96
CA ALA A 122 -9.79 28.77 5.66
C ALA A 122 -9.60 30.04 6.51
N SER A 123 -8.44 30.18 7.16
CA SER A 123 -8.10 31.42 7.89
C SER A 123 -7.94 32.61 6.94
N ARG A 124 -7.30 32.40 5.77
CA ARG A 124 -7.12 33.41 4.74
C ARG A 124 -8.45 33.83 4.12
N LEU A 125 -9.35 32.88 3.86
CA LEU A 125 -10.72 33.15 3.41
C LEU A 125 -11.47 34.03 4.42
N THR A 126 -11.44 33.67 5.71
CA THR A 126 -12.08 34.47 6.76
C THR A 126 -11.52 35.89 6.81
N ALA A 127 -10.20 36.07 6.64
CA ALA A 127 -9.58 37.38 6.58
C ALA A 127 -10.00 38.18 5.32
N PHE A 128 -10.10 37.53 4.16
CA PHE A 128 -10.61 38.15 2.93
C PHE A 128 -12.08 38.55 3.05
N GLU A 129 -12.93 37.69 3.61
CA GLU A 129 -14.33 38.00 3.89
C GLU A 129 -14.48 39.22 4.80
N ALA A 130 -13.66 39.31 5.86
CA ALA A 130 -13.63 40.48 6.73
C ALA A 130 -13.19 41.75 5.98
N GLN A 131 -12.20 41.65 5.08
CA GLN A 131 -11.76 42.77 4.25
C GLN A 131 -12.85 43.22 3.26
N VAL A 132 -13.54 42.29 2.62
CA VAL A 132 -14.69 42.58 1.72
C VAL A 132 -15.80 43.26 2.51
N ALA A 133 -16.13 42.76 3.70
CA ALA A 133 -17.13 43.38 4.57
C ALA A 133 -16.75 44.82 4.97
N GLY A 134 -15.45 45.06 5.27
CA GLY A 134 -14.93 46.40 5.53
C GLY A 134 -15.08 47.34 4.34
N LEU A 135 -14.65 46.91 3.15
CA LEU A 135 -14.80 47.68 1.91
C LEU A 135 -16.26 47.95 1.56
N LEU A 136 -17.18 47.02 1.83
CA LEU A 136 -18.62 47.23 1.64
C LEU A 136 -19.15 48.32 2.57
N ALA A 137 -18.77 48.30 3.85
CA ALA A 137 -19.17 49.32 4.82
C ALA A 137 -18.59 50.70 4.47
N GLU A 138 -17.34 50.76 4.00
CA GLU A 138 -16.70 52.00 3.52
C GLU A 138 -17.38 52.55 2.26
N ARG A 139 -17.77 51.68 1.32
CA ARG A 139 -18.55 52.09 0.14
C ARG A 139 -19.91 52.65 0.55
N ASP A 140 -20.62 51.96 1.44
CA ASP A 140 -21.95 52.39 1.88
C ASP A 140 -21.91 53.74 2.61
N THR A 141 -20.83 53.99 3.37
CA THR A 141 -20.58 55.29 4.01
C THR A 141 -20.36 56.39 2.97
N ALA A 142 -19.50 56.17 1.96
CA ALA A 142 -19.30 57.15 0.88
C ALA A 142 -20.59 57.43 0.10
N LEU A 143 -21.39 56.41 -0.20
CA LEU A 143 -22.68 56.61 -0.89
C LEU A 143 -23.65 57.47 -0.06
N ALA A 144 -23.66 57.29 1.27
CA ALA A 144 -24.45 58.13 2.17
C ALA A 144 -23.93 59.58 2.21
N GLU A 145 -22.61 59.78 2.20
CA GLU A 145 -21.99 61.11 2.15
C GLU A 145 -22.28 61.82 0.82
N VAL A 146 -22.20 61.12 -0.32
CA VAL A 146 -22.62 61.65 -1.63
C VAL A 146 -24.06 62.13 -1.57
N THR A 147 -24.97 61.29 -1.05
CA THR A 147 -26.40 61.64 -0.94
C THR A 147 -26.60 62.90 -0.07
N ALA A 148 -25.88 63.02 1.06
CA ALA A 148 -25.96 64.19 1.93
C ALA A 148 -25.38 65.47 1.28
N LEU A 149 -24.34 65.33 0.46
CA LEU A 149 -23.76 66.43 -0.31
C LEU A 149 -24.71 66.89 -1.43
N GLU A 150 -25.39 65.96 -2.10
CA GLU A 150 -26.44 66.26 -3.10
C GLU A 150 -27.61 67.01 -2.44
N GLU A 151 -28.11 66.57 -1.28
CA GLU A 151 -29.15 67.30 -0.54
C GLU A 151 -28.69 68.70 -0.12
N THR A 152 -27.41 68.84 0.25
CA THR A 152 -26.81 70.14 0.59
C THR A 152 -26.72 71.04 -0.63
N GLN A 153 -26.34 70.50 -1.80
CA GLN A 153 -26.32 71.21 -3.06
C GLN A 153 -27.70 71.74 -3.44
N ASP A 154 -28.75 70.90 -3.36
CA ASP A 154 -30.12 71.29 -3.65
C ASP A 154 -30.62 72.43 -2.75
N ARG A 155 -30.28 72.37 -1.46
CA ARG A 155 -30.58 73.45 -0.51
C ARG A 155 -29.85 74.74 -0.89
N LEU A 156 -28.56 74.67 -1.23
CA LEU A 156 -27.77 75.84 -1.64
C LEU A 156 -28.28 76.46 -2.94
N ILE A 157 -28.72 75.64 -3.89
CA ILE A 157 -29.38 76.12 -5.12
C ILE A 157 -30.67 76.86 -4.76
N SER A 158 -31.50 76.30 -3.88
CA SER A 158 -32.75 76.95 -3.45
C SER A 158 -32.49 78.29 -2.73
N GLU A 159 -31.46 78.34 -1.87
CA GLU A 159 -31.03 79.58 -1.20
C GLU A 159 -30.49 80.61 -2.20
N GLN A 160 -29.72 80.17 -3.20
CA GLN A 160 -29.21 81.01 -4.29
C GLN A 160 -30.37 81.64 -5.08
N GLU A 161 -31.37 80.84 -5.48
CA GLU A 161 -32.55 81.33 -6.20
C GLU A 161 -33.33 82.36 -5.38
N ALA A 162 -33.52 82.10 -4.08
CA ALA A 162 -34.18 83.04 -3.18
C ALA A 162 -33.41 84.37 -3.04
N LEU A 163 -32.07 84.31 -2.93
CA LEU A 163 -31.22 85.49 -2.89
C LEU A 163 -31.24 86.27 -4.21
N GLN A 164 -31.27 85.58 -5.35
CA GLN A 164 -31.39 86.22 -6.66
C GLN A 164 -32.72 86.95 -6.82
N ILE A 165 -33.82 86.37 -6.33
CA ILE A 165 -35.15 87.02 -6.31
C ILE A 165 -35.12 88.25 -5.39
N ALA A 166 -34.55 88.13 -4.18
CA ALA A 166 -34.43 89.25 -3.25
C ALA A 166 -33.58 90.39 -3.82
N LEU A 167 -32.48 90.07 -4.51
CA LEU A 167 -31.65 91.04 -5.21
C LEU A 167 -32.40 91.73 -6.35
N ALA A 168 -33.18 90.98 -7.14
CA ALA A 168 -34.00 91.56 -8.19
C ALA A 168 -35.04 92.53 -7.62
N GLN A 169 -35.70 92.17 -6.51
CA GLN A 169 -36.64 93.04 -5.80
C GLN A 169 -35.94 94.31 -5.27
N ALA A 170 -34.80 94.17 -4.59
CA ALA A 170 -34.04 95.31 -4.07
C ALA A 170 -33.61 96.27 -5.19
N ARG A 171 -33.19 95.75 -6.35
CA ARG A 171 -32.88 96.58 -7.53
C ARG A 171 -34.09 97.35 -8.03
N THR A 172 -35.24 96.69 -8.19
CA THR A 172 -36.47 97.37 -8.64
C THR A 172 -36.92 98.46 -7.67
N GLU A 173 -36.75 98.24 -6.36
CA GLU A 173 -37.12 99.23 -5.34
C GLU A 173 -36.13 100.41 -5.31
N ILE A 174 -34.84 100.16 -5.45
CA ILE A 174 -33.82 101.21 -5.60
C ILE A 174 -34.08 102.06 -6.85
N ASP A 175 -34.42 101.44 -7.98
CA ASP A 175 -34.74 102.15 -9.22
C ASP A 175 -35.98 103.04 -9.03
N ALA A 176 -37.06 102.51 -8.45
CA ALA A 176 -38.27 103.28 -8.16
C ALA A 176 -38.01 104.46 -7.20
N GLN A 177 -37.21 104.26 -6.15
CA GLN A 177 -36.82 105.33 -5.22
C GLN A 177 -35.94 106.38 -5.90
N THR A 178 -35.05 105.97 -6.80
CA THR A 178 -34.22 106.88 -7.59
C THR A 178 -35.06 107.75 -8.53
N GLU A 179 -36.07 107.17 -9.18
CA GLU A 179 -37.03 107.93 -9.99
C GLU A 179 -37.87 108.90 -9.15
N ALA A 180 -38.37 108.46 -7.98
CA ALA A 180 -39.07 109.33 -7.04
C ALA A 180 -38.18 110.50 -6.58
N ALA A 181 -36.90 110.27 -6.30
CA ALA A 181 -35.96 111.31 -5.89
C ALA A 181 -35.72 112.33 -7.02
N ARG A 182 -35.59 111.87 -8.27
CA ARG A 182 -35.49 112.75 -9.44
C ARG A 182 -36.74 113.59 -9.64
N LEU A 183 -37.93 113.00 -9.50
CA LEU A 183 -39.21 113.70 -9.59
C LEU A 183 -39.36 114.75 -8.47
N ALA A 184 -38.97 114.42 -7.25
CA ALA A 184 -39.00 115.36 -6.12
C ALA A 184 -38.03 116.53 -6.34
N ALA A 185 -36.81 116.27 -6.81
CA ALA A 185 -35.85 117.31 -7.16
C ALA A 185 -36.36 118.23 -8.27
N ALA A 186 -36.96 117.67 -9.34
CA ALA A 186 -37.55 118.44 -10.42
C ALA A 186 -38.76 119.27 -9.97
N ARG A 187 -39.63 118.71 -9.09
CA ARG A 187 -40.74 119.46 -8.48
C ARG A 187 -40.22 120.61 -7.63
N ARG A 188 -39.15 120.41 -6.86
CA ARG A 188 -38.52 121.47 -6.07
C ARG A 188 -37.96 122.56 -6.97
N GLU A 189 -37.19 122.21 -7.99
CA GLU A 189 -36.64 123.18 -8.94
C GLU A 189 -37.75 124.00 -9.61
N ALA A 190 -38.88 123.36 -9.98
CA ALA A 190 -40.06 124.03 -10.51
C ALA A 190 -40.74 124.95 -9.46
N LEU A 191 -40.83 124.53 -8.20
CA LEU A 191 -41.39 125.35 -7.12
C LEU A 191 -40.48 126.52 -6.78
N GLU A 192 -39.16 126.33 -6.73
CA GLU A 192 -38.16 127.39 -6.55
C GLU A 192 -38.26 128.41 -7.68
N ALA A 193 -38.35 127.95 -8.93
CA ALA A 193 -38.57 128.81 -10.10
C ALA A 193 -39.89 129.59 -9.98
N LEU A 194 -41.00 128.95 -9.62
CA LEU A 194 -42.30 129.62 -9.41
C LEU A 194 -42.23 130.63 -8.27
N THR A 195 -41.55 130.31 -7.17
CA THR A 195 -41.38 131.26 -6.05
C THR A 195 -40.49 132.43 -6.43
N ALA A 196 -39.43 132.22 -7.22
CA ALA A 196 -38.60 133.28 -7.75
C ALA A 196 -39.39 134.17 -8.71
N GLU A 197 -40.27 133.59 -9.53
CA GLU A 197 -41.19 134.32 -10.42
C GLU A 197 -42.24 135.12 -9.62
N LEU A 198 -42.88 134.52 -8.61
CA LEU A 198 -43.79 135.22 -7.70
C LEU A 198 -43.09 136.31 -6.89
N GLN A 199 -41.83 136.11 -6.48
CA GLN A 199 -41.02 137.13 -5.83
C GLN A 199 -40.66 138.26 -6.79
N ALA A 200 -40.38 137.95 -8.06
CA ALA A 200 -40.15 138.95 -9.09
C ALA A 200 -41.44 139.73 -9.42
N GLU A 201 -42.61 139.07 -9.48
CA GLU A 201 -43.92 139.71 -9.63
C GLU A 201 -44.29 140.54 -8.39
N ALA A 202 -44.02 140.04 -7.18
CA ALA A 202 -44.19 140.78 -5.94
C ALA A 202 -43.28 142.02 -5.91
N ALA A 203 -42.01 141.90 -6.34
CA ALA A 203 -41.11 143.05 -6.46
C ALA A 203 -41.55 144.05 -7.54
N ALA A 204 -42.04 143.57 -8.69
CA ALA A 204 -42.57 144.42 -9.76
C ALA A 204 -43.87 145.13 -9.37
N THR A 205 -44.73 144.48 -8.58
CA THR A 205 -45.94 145.08 -8.00
C THR A 205 -45.62 146.01 -6.81
N GLN A 206 -44.54 145.74 -6.06
CA GLN A 206 -43.98 146.62 -5.02
C GLN A 206 -43.43 147.93 -5.62
N GLU A 207 -42.83 147.88 -6.83
CA GLU A 207 -42.34 149.06 -7.55
C GLU A 207 -43.49 149.94 -8.08
N GLN A 208 -44.72 149.41 -8.16
CA GLN A 208 -45.93 150.15 -8.53
C GLN A 208 -46.72 150.72 -7.32
N LEU A 209 -46.33 150.40 -6.09
CA LEU A 209 -46.99 150.87 -4.86
C LEU A 209 -46.00 151.56 -3.92
N SER A 210 -45.39 152.64 -4.40
CA SER A 210 -44.77 153.65 -3.53
C SER A 210 -45.81 154.72 -3.14
N GLU A 211 -46.60 154.45 -2.10
CA GLU A 211 -47.12 155.42 -1.12
C GLU A 211 -48.21 154.77 -0.25
N ALA A 212 -47.78 154.10 0.83
CA ALA A 212 -48.38 154.19 2.18
C ALA A 212 -47.96 152.98 3.03
N GLU A 213 -47.11 153.27 4.01
CA GLU A 213 -46.68 152.38 5.07
C GLU A 213 -47.87 151.91 5.93
N ALA A 214 -48.16 150.59 5.97
CA ALA A 214 -48.61 149.85 7.16
C ALA A 214 -49.08 148.41 6.83
N ALA A 215 -48.15 147.45 6.69
CA ALA A 215 -48.44 146.03 6.92
C ALA A 215 -47.16 145.22 7.17
N ARG A 216 -46.38 145.60 8.17
CA ARG A 216 -45.16 144.88 8.60
C ARG A 216 -45.43 143.55 9.34
N LEU A 217 -46.54 142.85 9.06
CA LEU A 217 -46.90 141.58 9.74
C LEU A 217 -47.54 140.50 8.85
N ALA A 218 -47.69 140.71 7.54
CA ALA A 218 -48.18 139.66 6.63
C ALA A 218 -47.03 138.85 5.96
N ASP A 219 -45.87 139.47 5.76
CA ASP A 219 -44.72 138.82 5.11
C ASP A 219 -43.96 137.86 6.03
N ALA A 220 -43.93 138.12 7.35
CA ALA A 220 -43.27 137.24 8.31
C ALA A 220 -44.01 135.91 8.47
N ALA A 221 -45.36 135.94 8.50
CA ALA A 221 -46.19 134.74 8.65
C ALA A 221 -46.22 133.88 7.37
N ALA A 222 -46.27 134.50 6.18
CA ALA A 222 -46.19 133.76 4.92
C ALA A 222 -44.79 133.14 4.70
N ALA A 223 -43.73 133.86 5.06
CA ALA A 223 -42.37 133.34 5.02
C ALA A 223 -42.11 132.25 6.06
N GLU A 224 -42.73 132.31 7.25
CA GLU A 224 -42.67 131.23 8.25
C GLU A 224 -43.38 129.97 7.78
N VAL A 225 -44.59 130.07 7.22
CA VAL A 225 -45.30 128.90 6.65
C VAL A 225 -44.53 128.28 5.48
N LEU A 226 -43.89 129.11 4.64
CA LEU A 226 -43.05 128.59 3.54
C LEU A 226 -41.76 127.95 4.07
N ARG A 227 -41.10 128.54 5.08
CA ARG A 227 -39.92 127.95 5.74
C ARG A 227 -40.26 126.63 6.42
N GLU A 228 -41.42 126.54 7.07
CA GLU A 228 -41.88 125.31 7.72
C GLU A 228 -42.18 124.23 6.67
N ARG A 229 -42.77 124.60 5.52
CA ARG A 229 -42.96 123.68 4.38
C ARG A 229 -41.65 123.22 3.75
N LEU A 230 -40.69 124.12 3.55
CA LEU A 230 -39.37 123.79 3.01
C LEU A 230 -38.58 122.92 4.00
N ALA A 231 -38.61 123.24 5.30
CA ALA A 231 -37.97 122.43 6.34
C ALA A 231 -38.59 121.03 6.43
N ASN A 232 -39.91 120.90 6.31
CA ASN A 232 -40.58 119.60 6.24
C ASN A 232 -40.21 118.83 4.97
N ALA A 233 -40.08 119.50 3.82
CA ALA A 233 -39.62 118.88 2.57
C ALA A 233 -38.15 118.43 2.64
N ASP A 234 -37.28 119.20 3.28
CA ASP A 234 -35.88 118.83 3.53
C ASP A 234 -35.78 117.64 4.50
N ALA A 235 -36.64 117.58 5.51
CA ALA A 235 -36.73 116.43 6.42
C ALA A 235 -37.22 115.17 5.68
N GLU A 236 -38.22 115.29 4.81
CA GLU A 236 -38.69 114.18 3.96
C GLU A 236 -37.60 113.70 2.98
N LEU A 237 -36.84 114.61 2.38
CA LEU A 237 -35.72 114.26 1.50
C LEU A 237 -34.61 113.54 2.25
N THR A 238 -34.24 114.04 3.43
CA THR A 238 -33.22 113.41 4.27
C THR A 238 -33.65 112.00 4.69
N ALA A 239 -34.93 111.84 5.04
CA ALA A 239 -35.51 110.53 5.31
C ALA A 239 -35.47 109.61 4.08
N MET A 240 -35.72 110.15 2.89
CA MET A 240 -35.69 109.39 1.64
C MET A 240 -34.26 109.01 1.20
N THR A 241 -33.27 109.88 1.40
CA THR A 241 -31.85 109.56 1.14
C THR A 241 -31.33 108.49 2.09
N LEU A 242 -31.71 108.56 3.37
CA LEU A 242 -31.37 107.52 4.35
C LEU A 242 -32.03 106.18 4.02
N ALA A 243 -33.29 106.20 3.57
CA ALA A 243 -33.97 105.00 3.11
C ALA A 243 -33.29 104.37 1.87
N LEU A 244 -32.81 105.20 0.93
CA LEU A 244 -32.07 104.74 -0.24
C LEU A 244 -30.72 104.12 0.12
N GLU A 245 -29.96 104.74 1.02
CA GLU A 245 -28.68 104.18 1.49
C GLU A 245 -28.87 102.85 2.21
N GLU A 246 -29.90 102.73 3.06
CA GLU A 246 -30.25 101.47 3.72
C GLU A 246 -30.60 100.37 2.70
N GLN A 247 -31.35 100.69 1.65
CA GLN A 247 -31.68 99.72 0.60
C GLN A 247 -30.45 99.31 -0.23
N ARG A 248 -29.54 100.24 -0.54
CA ARG A 248 -28.27 99.92 -1.21
C ARG A 248 -27.41 99.00 -0.36
N ARG A 249 -27.31 99.27 0.95
CA ARG A 249 -26.58 98.40 1.87
C ARG A 249 -27.16 96.98 1.87
N ARG A 250 -28.49 96.84 1.90
CA ARG A 250 -29.16 95.52 1.79
C ARG A 250 -28.85 94.82 0.48
N ALA A 251 -28.85 95.54 -0.65
CA ALA A 251 -28.49 94.96 -1.94
C ALA A 251 -27.03 94.46 -1.97
N GLU A 252 -26.08 95.22 -1.42
CA GLU A 252 -24.68 94.83 -1.29
C GLU A 252 -24.50 93.62 -0.34
N GLU A 253 -25.21 93.60 0.78
CA GLU A 253 -25.27 92.45 1.69
C GLU A 253 -25.78 91.19 0.96
N THR A 254 -26.89 91.29 0.20
CA THR A 254 -27.41 90.15 -0.57
C THR A 254 -26.46 89.65 -1.65
N LEU A 255 -25.72 90.55 -2.31
CA LEU A 255 -24.68 90.18 -3.29
C LEU A 255 -23.52 89.43 -2.63
N THR A 256 -23.12 89.87 -1.43
CA THR A 256 -22.06 89.21 -0.65
C THR A 256 -22.51 87.82 -0.22
N LEU A 257 -23.75 87.67 0.25
CA LEU A 257 -24.35 86.37 0.60
C LEU A 257 -24.47 85.46 -0.62
N LEU A 258 -24.87 86.01 -1.78
CA LEU A 258 -24.96 85.25 -3.02
C LEU A 258 -23.60 84.72 -3.47
N ALA A 259 -22.55 85.56 -3.41
CA ALA A 259 -21.19 85.15 -3.73
C ALA A 259 -20.68 84.05 -2.77
N ALA A 260 -21.02 84.15 -1.48
CA ALA A 260 -20.71 83.11 -0.50
C ALA A 260 -21.49 81.81 -0.76
N ALA A 261 -22.76 81.90 -1.14
CA ALA A 261 -23.59 80.74 -1.49
C ALA A 261 -23.09 80.03 -2.75
N GLU A 262 -22.67 80.80 -3.78
CA GLU A 262 -22.07 80.26 -5.01
C GLU A 262 -20.77 79.50 -4.72
N ALA A 263 -19.91 80.08 -3.87
CA ALA A 263 -18.67 79.43 -3.44
C ALA A 263 -18.95 78.13 -2.66
N ALA A 264 -19.90 78.16 -1.73
CA ALA A 264 -20.31 76.97 -0.97
C ALA A 264 -20.90 75.87 -1.87
N LYS A 265 -21.68 76.24 -2.90
CA LYS A 265 -22.22 75.30 -3.88
C LYS A 265 -21.11 74.63 -4.68
N GLN A 266 -20.16 75.41 -5.20
CA GLN A 266 -19.03 74.86 -5.97
C GLN A 266 -18.16 73.94 -5.11
N GLU A 267 -17.98 74.26 -3.83
CA GLU A 267 -17.27 73.40 -2.89
C GLU A 267 -18.02 72.08 -2.65
N ALA A 268 -19.34 72.13 -2.44
CA ALA A 268 -20.18 70.94 -2.30
C ALA A 268 -20.16 70.06 -3.57
N GLU A 269 -20.24 70.66 -4.76
CA GLU A 269 -20.12 69.96 -6.04
C GLU A 269 -18.76 69.27 -6.21
N ALA A 270 -17.68 69.99 -5.88
CA ALA A 270 -16.34 69.44 -5.95
C ALA A 270 -16.13 68.31 -4.93
N ALA A 271 -16.72 68.40 -3.74
CA ALA A 271 -16.71 67.34 -2.75
C ALA A 271 -17.50 66.10 -3.23
N ALA A 272 -18.73 66.29 -3.73
CA ALA A 272 -19.55 65.20 -4.24
C ALA A 272 -18.88 64.45 -5.39
N ALA A 273 -18.26 65.16 -6.34
CA ALA A 273 -17.53 64.54 -7.45
C ALA A 273 -16.33 63.70 -6.98
N ARG A 274 -15.63 64.12 -5.91
CA ARG A 274 -14.55 63.35 -5.31
C ARG A 274 -15.08 62.09 -4.65
N GLU A 275 -16.12 62.20 -3.82
CA GLU A 275 -16.72 61.05 -3.13
C GLU A 275 -17.31 60.01 -4.10
N ILE A 276 -17.90 60.46 -5.22
CA ILE A 276 -18.36 59.55 -6.29
C ILE A 276 -17.17 58.79 -6.89
N THR A 277 -16.08 59.48 -7.20
CA THR A 277 -14.88 58.84 -7.78
C THR A 277 -14.29 57.82 -6.80
N GLU A 278 -14.20 58.18 -5.51
CA GLU A 278 -13.75 57.25 -4.46
C GLU A 278 -14.70 56.05 -4.30
N ALA A 279 -16.02 56.26 -4.38
CA ALA A 279 -17.00 55.18 -4.31
C ALA A 279 -16.88 54.22 -5.51
N GLU A 280 -16.61 54.73 -6.71
CA GLU A 280 -16.34 53.92 -7.91
C GLU A 280 -15.04 53.11 -7.77
N GLU A 281 -13.97 53.72 -7.26
CA GLU A 281 -12.70 53.02 -6.98
C GLU A 281 -12.91 51.90 -5.94
N ARG A 282 -13.61 52.18 -4.84
CA ARG A 282 -13.97 51.19 -3.82
C ARG A 282 -14.82 50.06 -4.40
N ALA A 283 -15.78 50.37 -5.28
CA ALA A 283 -16.60 49.36 -5.96
C ALA A 283 -15.77 48.46 -6.89
N ALA A 284 -14.79 49.02 -7.61
CA ALA A 284 -13.86 48.24 -8.44
C ALA A 284 -12.97 47.33 -7.57
N LEU A 285 -12.44 47.84 -6.46
CA LEU A 285 -11.67 47.04 -5.51
C LEU A 285 -12.50 45.90 -4.90
N LEU A 286 -13.77 46.16 -4.57
CA LEU A 286 -14.72 45.15 -4.10
C LEU A 286 -14.95 44.05 -5.13
N ALA A 287 -15.13 44.41 -6.41
CA ALA A 287 -15.32 43.44 -7.48
C ALA A 287 -14.08 42.53 -7.64
N ILE A 288 -12.88 43.11 -7.56
CA ILE A 288 -11.62 42.37 -7.58
C ILE A 288 -11.50 41.46 -6.35
N ALA A 289 -11.80 41.98 -5.15
CA ALA A 289 -11.74 41.22 -3.91
C ALA A 289 -12.73 40.04 -3.91
N ASN A 290 -13.95 40.24 -4.39
CA ASN A 290 -14.95 39.18 -4.52
C ASN A 290 -14.51 38.11 -5.52
N SER A 291 -13.94 38.50 -6.67
CA SER A 291 -13.41 37.53 -7.64
C SER A 291 -12.23 36.74 -7.06
N ALA A 292 -11.35 37.38 -6.30
CA ALA A 292 -10.25 36.72 -5.62
C ALA A 292 -10.75 35.75 -4.53
N LEU A 293 -11.78 36.13 -3.78
CA LEU A 293 -12.44 35.29 -2.78
C LEU A 293 -13.02 34.03 -3.43
N GLU A 294 -13.79 34.17 -4.51
CA GLU A 294 -14.37 33.05 -5.26
C GLU A 294 -13.30 32.07 -5.78
N GLN A 295 -12.18 32.60 -6.29
CA GLN A 295 -11.05 31.77 -6.72
C GLN A 295 -10.42 30.98 -5.56
N GLU A 296 -10.29 31.59 -4.39
CA GLU A 296 -9.70 30.92 -3.23
C GLU A 296 -10.66 29.87 -2.64
N GLU A 297 -11.97 30.14 -2.63
CA GLU A 297 -13.00 29.15 -2.29
C GLU A 297 -12.96 27.95 -3.25
N ALA A 298 -12.83 28.19 -4.56
CA ALA A 298 -12.73 27.12 -5.55
C ALA A 298 -11.49 26.24 -5.33
N LYS A 299 -10.33 26.84 -5.02
CA LYS A 299 -9.10 26.09 -4.68
C LYS A 299 -9.26 25.29 -3.38
N SER A 300 -9.92 25.87 -2.38
CA SER A 300 -10.21 25.19 -1.12
C SER A 300 -11.12 23.98 -1.35
N ALA A 301 -12.17 24.13 -2.15
CA ALA A 301 -13.07 23.05 -2.54
C ALA A 301 -12.35 21.94 -3.33
N GLU A 302 -11.43 22.29 -4.23
CA GLU A 302 -10.61 21.32 -4.94
C GLU A 302 -9.68 20.56 -3.98
N SER A 303 -9.05 21.26 -3.03
CA SER A 303 -8.17 20.67 -2.03
C SER A 303 -8.92 19.68 -1.13
N LEU A 304 -10.16 19.99 -0.73
CA LEU A 304 -11.04 19.08 0.00
C LEU A 304 -11.35 17.80 -0.80
N ARG A 305 -11.62 17.92 -2.09
CA ARG A 305 -11.83 16.75 -2.97
C ARG A 305 -10.59 15.87 -3.05
N ARG A 306 -9.38 16.47 -3.11
CA ARG A 306 -8.12 15.72 -3.11
C ARG A 306 -7.93 14.94 -1.80
N VAL A 307 -8.20 15.56 -0.64
CA VAL A 307 -8.16 14.87 0.66
C VAL A 307 -9.13 13.70 0.73
N ALA A 308 -10.35 13.86 0.20
CA ALA A 308 -11.34 12.78 0.16
C ALA A 308 -10.83 11.58 -0.66
N VAL A 309 -10.26 11.82 -1.85
CA VAL A 309 -9.69 10.77 -2.71
C VAL A 309 -8.50 10.08 -2.05
N LEU A 310 -7.59 10.84 -1.41
CA LEU A 310 -6.45 10.25 -0.69
C LEU A 310 -6.91 9.37 0.47
N ASN A 311 -7.93 9.79 1.22
CA ASN A 311 -8.53 8.97 2.28
C ASN A 311 -9.14 7.66 1.74
N GLU A 312 -9.84 7.73 0.61
CA GLU A 312 -10.37 6.54 -0.07
C GLU A 312 -9.25 5.58 -0.49
N GLN A 313 -8.15 6.11 -1.05
CA GLN A 313 -6.98 5.32 -1.42
C GLN A 313 -6.33 4.65 -0.21
N ILE A 314 -6.18 5.36 0.91
CA ILE A 314 -5.65 4.76 2.15
C ILE A 314 -6.58 3.66 2.68
N ALA A 315 -7.90 3.87 2.65
CA ALA A 315 -8.85 2.85 3.07
C ALA A 315 -8.77 1.58 2.19
N ALA A 316 -8.63 1.75 0.88
CA ALA A 316 -8.41 0.64 -0.05
C ALA A 316 -7.09 -0.08 0.24
N LEU A 317 -5.99 0.65 0.44
CA LEU A 317 -4.67 0.07 0.77
C LEU A 317 -4.68 -0.66 2.11
N ARG A 318 -5.36 -0.14 3.14
CA ARG A 318 -5.53 -0.83 4.44
C ARG A 318 -6.30 -2.14 4.30
N THR A 319 -7.31 -2.17 3.43
CA THR A 319 -8.06 -3.39 3.14
C THR A 319 -7.18 -4.41 2.40
N GLN A 320 -6.38 -3.96 1.43
CA GLN A 320 -5.41 -4.81 0.72
C GLN A 320 -4.35 -5.37 1.67
N LEU A 321 -3.82 -4.56 2.59
CA LEU A 321 -2.90 -5.00 3.64
C LEU A 321 -3.53 -6.05 4.55
N GLY A 322 -4.77 -5.84 4.99
CA GLY A 322 -5.49 -6.83 5.81
C GLY A 322 -5.68 -8.17 5.08
N SER A 323 -5.97 -8.13 3.78
CA SER A 323 -6.05 -9.35 2.97
C SER A 323 -4.69 -10.02 2.80
N LEU A 324 -3.62 -9.24 2.60
CA LEU A 324 -2.26 -9.76 2.45
C LEU A 324 -1.76 -10.39 3.75
N GLN A 325 -2.05 -9.75 4.89
CA GLN A 325 -1.77 -10.29 6.23
C GLN A 325 -2.46 -11.64 6.44
N ALA A 326 -3.74 -11.76 6.10
CA ALA A 326 -4.47 -13.02 6.22
C ALA A 326 -3.88 -14.13 5.32
N LEU A 327 -3.42 -13.78 4.11
CA LEU A 327 -2.75 -14.73 3.22
C LEU A 327 -1.36 -15.13 3.71
N LEU A 328 -0.61 -14.19 4.30
CA LEU A 328 0.69 -14.44 4.93
C LEU A 328 0.54 -15.39 6.12
N ASP A 329 -0.48 -15.18 6.96
CA ASP A 329 -0.76 -16.02 8.12
C ASP A 329 -1.12 -17.46 7.69
N ASP A 330 -1.98 -17.63 6.68
CA ASP A 330 -2.32 -18.95 6.11
C ASP A 330 -1.10 -19.64 5.46
N ALA A 331 -0.28 -18.90 4.71
CA ALA A 331 0.92 -19.45 4.10
C ALA A 331 1.95 -19.90 5.15
N SER A 332 2.12 -19.12 6.23
CA SER A 332 3.00 -19.46 7.34
C SER A 332 2.53 -20.72 8.07
N GLU A 333 1.23 -20.89 8.31
CA GLU A 333 0.69 -22.10 8.93
C GLU A 333 0.93 -23.35 8.07
N ARG A 334 0.78 -23.22 6.74
CA ARG A 334 1.06 -24.32 5.81
C ARG A 334 2.53 -24.72 5.77
N ASP A 335 3.44 -23.75 5.79
CA ASP A 335 4.89 -24.00 5.85
C ASP A 335 5.26 -24.76 7.13
N GLU A 336 4.73 -24.36 8.28
CA GLU A 336 4.93 -25.07 9.56
C GLU A 336 4.44 -26.53 9.48
N VAL A 337 3.25 -26.76 8.91
CA VAL A 337 2.70 -28.11 8.72
C VAL A 337 3.58 -28.95 7.79
N ALA A 338 4.03 -28.39 6.67
CA ALA A 338 4.91 -29.08 5.72
C ALA A 338 6.27 -29.41 6.35
N GLN A 339 6.84 -28.51 7.16
CA GLN A 339 8.11 -28.73 7.85
C GLN A 339 8.02 -29.87 8.87
N VAL A 340 6.92 -29.96 9.63
CA VAL A 340 6.67 -31.07 10.56
C VAL A 340 6.54 -32.40 9.80
N GLN A 341 5.85 -32.41 8.65
CA GLN A 341 5.74 -33.60 7.80
C GLN A 341 7.09 -34.06 7.25
N LEU A 342 7.93 -33.12 6.77
CA LEU A 342 9.30 -33.38 6.33
C LEU A 342 10.14 -33.99 7.44
N GLN A 343 10.06 -33.47 8.67
CA GLN A 343 10.78 -34.02 9.81
C GLN A 343 10.32 -35.46 10.15
N ALA A 344 9.00 -35.71 10.08
CA ALA A 344 8.44 -37.03 10.28
C ALA A 344 8.89 -38.03 9.19
N LEU A 345 8.82 -37.64 7.92
CA LEU A 345 9.30 -38.41 6.77
C LEU A 345 10.81 -38.70 6.88
N GLY A 346 11.62 -37.72 7.28
CA GLY A 346 13.05 -37.91 7.51
C GLY A 346 13.33 -38.91 8.63
N SER A 347 12.56 -38.87 9.72
CA SER A 347 12.66 -39.87 10.80
C SER A 347 12.26 -41.29 10.33
N GLN A 348 11.20 -41.39 9.53
CA GLN A 348 10.74 -42.65 8.94
C GLN A 348 11.76 -43.22 7.95
N LEU A 349 12.33 -42.37 7.08
CA LEU A 349 13.38 -42.72 6.13
C LEU A 349 14.63 -43.23 6.86
N ASN A 350 15.09 -42.53 7.90
CA ASN A 350 16.22 -42.98 8.72
C ASN A 350 15.95 -44.33 9.39
N THR A 351 14.73 -44.53 9.88
CA THR A 351 14.32 -45.81 10.48
C THR A 351 14.27 -46.93 9.44
N ALA A 352 13.73 -46.66 8.25
CA ALA A 352 13.66 -47.62 7.15
C ALA A 352 15.07 -47.97 6.62
N LEU A 353 15.95 -46.98 6.44
CA LEU A 353 17.36 -47.20 6.10
C LEU A 353 18.07 -48.03 7.16
N ALA A 354 17.82 -47.77 8.44
CA ALA A 354 18.38 -48.57 9.53
C ALA A 354 17.87 -50.03 9.51
N ARG A 355 16.59 -50.26 9.14
CA ARG A 355 16.02 -51.61 8.97
C ARG A 355 16.64 -52.33 7.77
N VAL A 356 16.71 -51.69 6.60
CA VAL A 356 17.35 -52.28 5.41
C VAL A 356 18.81 -52.60 5.69
N ALA A 357 19.56 -51.68 6.30
CA ALA A 357 20.95 -51.94 6.70
C ALA A 357 21.08 -53.09 7.73
N ALA A 358 20.09 -53.27 8.61
CA ALA A 358 20.06 -54.40 9.54
C ALA A 358 19.74 -55.72 8.82
N GLU A 359 18.85 -55.73 7.83
CA GLU A 359 18.53 -56.89 6.99
C GLU A 359 19.71 -57.31 6.11
N GLU A 360 20.38 -56.35 5.45
CA GLU A 360 21.61 -56.64 4.69
C GLU A 360 22.71 -57.22 5.58
N ARG A 361 22.88 -56.70 6.81
CA ARG A 361 23.82 -57.28 7.79
C ARG A 361 23.42 -58.69 8.20
N ARG A 362 22.12 -58.96 8.39
CA ARG A 362 21.62 -60.30 8.70
C ARG A 362 21.92 -61.27 7.56
N ARG A 363 21.65 -60.87 6.32
CA ARG A 363 21.97 -61.66 5.13
C ARG A 363 23.46 -61.95 5.03
N ALA A 364 24.31 -60.94 5.16
CA ALA A 364 25.77 -61.11 5.14
C ALA A 364 26.25 -62.06 6.26
N ALA A 365 25.66 -61.96 7.46
CA ALA A 365 25.97 -62.85 8.58
C ALA A 365 25.54 -64.30 8.31
N LEU A 366 24.39 -64.53 7.68
CA LEU A 366 23.94 -65.87 7.27
C LEU A 366 24.89 -66.46 6.21
N GLU A 367 25.27 -65.68 5.20
CA GLU A 367 26.23 -66.12 4.17
C GLU A 367 27.62 -66.41 4.74
N GLU A 368 28.08 -65.62 5.72
CA GLU A 368 29.33 -65.90 6.45
C GLU A 368 29.22 -67.16 7.32
N ALA A 369 28.10 -67.35 8.02
CA ALA A 369 27.87 -68.53 8.85
C ALA A 369 27.80 -69.81 8.00
N GLU A 370 27.14 -69.75 6.84
CA GLU A 370 27.08 -70.84 5.88
C GLU A 370 28.47 -71.13 5.31
N ARG A 371 29.21 -70.11 4.89
CA ARG A 371 30.61 -70.28 4.46
C ARG A 371 31.46 -70.95 5.52
N ARG A 372 31.37 -70.51 6.79
CA ARG A 372 32.10 -71.14 7.91
C ARG A 372 31.67 -72.59 8.13
N ARG A 373 30.37 -72.89 8.03
CA ARG A 373 29.86 -74.26 8.16
C ARG A 373 30.42 -75.14 7.06
N LEU A 374 30.38 -74.67 5.81
CA LEU A 374 30.93 -75.38 4.65
C LEU A 374 32.45 -75.56 4.77
N GLU A 375 33.18 -74.57 5.30
CA GLU A 375 34.62 -74.69 5.60
C GLU A 375 34.90 -75.75 6.67
N LEU A 376 34.13 -75.77 7.77
CA LEU A 376 34.26 -76.77 8.81
C LEU A 376 33.93 -78.18 8.30
N GLU A 377 32.86 -78.32 7.52
CA GLU A 377 32.47 -79.58 6.89
C GLU A 377 33.54 -80.05 5.89
N ALA A 378 34.13 -79.14 5.11
CA ALA A 378 35.27 -79.45 4.24
C ALA A 378 36.50 -79.92 5.03
N GLN A 379 36.81 -79.28 6.18
CA GLN A 379 37.89 -79.72 7.07
C GLN A 379 37.61 -81.09 7.69
N ASP A 380 36.39 -81.36 8.12
CA ASP A 380 36.00 -82.66 8.68
C ASP A 380 36.04 -83.76 7.62
N LEU A 381 35.59 -83.47 6.39
CA LEU A 381 35.74 -84.38 5.24
C LEU A 381 37.22 -84.62 4.92
N GLU A 382 38.07 -83.60 5.00
CA GLU A 382 39.51 -83.73 4.79
C GLU A 382 40.19 -84.56 5.90
N ARG A 383 39.79 -84.38 7.16
CA ARG A 383 40.27 -85.18 8.30
C ARG A 383 39.81 -86.63 8.16
N TYR A 384 38.53 -86.87 7.86
CA TYR A 384 37.97 -88.20 7.65
C TYR A 384 38.68 -88.91 6.49
N ARG A 385 38.92 -88.19 5.38
CA ARG A 385 39.74 -88.68 4.27
C ARG A 385 41.14 -89.08 4.75
N SER A 386 41.80 -88.25 5.56
CA SER A 386 43.16 -88.51 6.05
C SER A 386 43.24 -89.68 7.03
N GLU A 387 42.28 -89.83 7.94
CA GLU A 387 42.19 -90.97 8.87
C GLU A 387 41.84 -92.27 8.14
N PHE A 388 40.89 -92.22 7.22
CA PHE A 388 40.52 -93.37 6.39
C PHE A 388 41.71 -93.85 5.55
N PHE A 389 42.44 -92.95 4.89
CA PHE A 389 43.65 -93.32 4.15
C PHE A 389 44.79 -93.78 5.06
N GLY A 390 44.90 -93.27 6.29
CA GLY A 390 45.83 -93.76 7.29
C GLY A 390 45.53 -95.22 7.67
N GLN A 391 44.28 -95.51 8.01
CA GLN A 391 43.81 -96.86 8.32
C GLN A 391 43.96 -97.80 7.11
N LEU A 392 43.62 -97.35 5.90
CA LEU A 392 43.83 -98.13 4.67
C LEU A 392 45.32 -98.36 4.39
N ARG A 393 46.21 -97.39 4.67
CA ARG A 393 47.67 -97.53 4.51
C ARG A 393 48.25 -98.53 5.51
N ASP A 394 47.84 -98.49 6.77
CA ASP A 394 48.35 -99.41 7.81
C ASP A 394 47.93 -100.86 7.52
N VAL A 395 46.73 -101.02 6.97
CA VAL A 395 46.15 -102.32 6.65
C VAL A 395 46.68 -102.87 5.30
N LEU A 396 46.84 -102.02 4.27
CA LEU A 396 47.28 -102.44 2.92
C LEU A 396 48.80 -102.36 2.71
N GLY A 397 49.54 -101.60 3.53
CA GLY A 397 50.98 -101.43 3.40
C GLY A 397 51.80 -102.70 3.64
N ASN A 398 51.21 -103.71 4.29
CA ASN A 398 51.83 -105.02 4.53
C ASN A 398 51.53 -106.07 3.45
N VAL A 399 50.80 -105.70 2.40
CA VAL A 399 50.49 -106.60 1.28
C VAL A 399 51.61 -106.52 0.24
N GLN A 400 52.29 -107.64 -0.02
CA GLN A 400 53.31 -107.70 -1.08
C GLN A 400 52.70 -107.27 -2.42
N GLY A 401 53.41 -106.44 -3.21
CA GLY A 401 53.00 -106.05 -4.57
C GLY A 401 52.10 -104.80 -4.69
N VAL A 402 51.83 -104.09 -3.59
CA VAL A 402 51.11 -102.79 -3.58
C VAL A 402 52.10 -101.64 -3.39
N GLU A 403 52.09 -100.66 -4.29
CA GLU A 403 52.86 -99.42 -4.18
C GLU A 403 51.90 -98.24 -3.90
N ILE A 404 52.26 -97.38 -2.96
CA ILE A 404 51.42 -96.26 -2.52
C ILE A 404 51.89 -94.98 -3.21
N VAL A 405 51.06 -94.40 -4.07
CA VAL A 405 51.35 -93.14 -4.79
C VAL A 405 50.28 -92.10 -4.47
N GLY A 406 50.59 -91.16 -3.58
CA GLY A 406 49.61 -90.19 -3.07
C GLY A 406 48.48 -90.89 -2.32
N ASP A 407 47.23 -90.61 -2.73
CA ASP A 407 45.99 -91.17 -2.16
C ASP A 407 45.51 -92.43 -2.92
N ARG A 408 46.40 -93.14 -3.62
CA ARG A 408 46.02 -94.29 -4.46
C ARG A 408 46.93 -95.48 -4.20
N PHE A 409 46.31 -96.65 -4.12
CA PHE A 409 46.98 -97.94 -4.04
C PHE A 409 47.13 -98.48 -5.46
N VAL A 410 48.37 -98.56 -5.94
CA VAL A 410 48.70 -99.00 -7.29
C VAL A 410 49.28 -100.41 -7.20
N PHE A 411 48.77 -101.32 -8.02
CA PHE A 411 49.30 -102.68 -8.12
C PHE A 411 50.27 -102.76 -9.29
N SER A 412 51.45 -103.34 -9.06
CA SER A 412 52.38 -103.63 -10.15
C SER A 412 51.74 -104.65 -11.10
N SER A 413 51.57 -104.27 -12.36
CA SER A 413 50.87 -105.06 -13.38
C SER A 413 51.45 -106.47 -13.58
N GLU A 414 52.73 -106.66 -13.26
CA GLU A 414 53.46 -107.93 -13.33
C GLU A 414 52.96 -108.99 -12.34
N VAL A 415 52.24 -108.59 -11.29
CA VAL A 415 51.74 -109.48 -10.23
C VAL A 415 50.30 -109.94 -10.51
N LEU A 416 49.50 -109.09 -11.17
CA LEU A 416 48.09 -109.37 -11.45
C LEU A 416 47.88 -110.13 -12.76
N PHE A 417 48.76 -109.92 -13.74
CA PHE A 417 48.62 -110.45 -15.10
C PHE A 417 49.88 -111.20 -15.54
N GLU A 418 49.72 -112.28 -16.30
CA GLU A 418 50.85 -112.92 -17.01
C GLU A 418 51.32 -112.03 -18.18
N SER A 419 52.60 -112.15 -18.56
CA SER A 419 53.17 -111.34 -19.65
C SER A 419 52.35 -111.52 -20.94
N ALA A 420 51.77 -110.41 -21.44
CA ALA A 420 50.89 -110.34 -22.60
C ALA A 420 49.47 -110.95 -22.46
N SER A 421 48.92 -111.05 -21.24
CA SER A 421 47.53 -111.46 -20.99
C SER A 421 46.67 -110.32 -20.41
N ALA A 422 45.37 -110.30 -20.77
CA ALA A 422 44.36 -109.44 -20.14
C ALA A 422 43.56 -110.16 -19.04
N ASP A 423 43.75 -111.48 -18.90
CA ASP A 423 43.10 -112.30 -17.89
C ASP A 423 43.95 -112.33 -16.61
N LEU A 424 43.29 -112.19 -15.47
CA LEU A 424 43.93 -112.25 -14.15
C LEU A 424 44.57 -113.61 -13.93
N ALA A 425 45.87 -113.62 -13.63
CA ALA A 425 46.59 -114.82 -13.26
C ALA A 425 46.00 -115.43 -11.98
N LEU A 426 46.13 -116.75 -11.80
CA LEU A 426 45.64 -117.45 -10.61
C LEU A 426 46.21 -116.82 -9.31
N ALA A 427 47.49 -116.44 -9.32
CA ALA A 427 48.13 -115.70 -8.23
C ALA A 427 47.53 -114.29 -8.03
N GLY A 428 47.27 -113.56 -9.12
CA GLY A 428 46.64 -112.24 -9.08
C GLY A 428 45.22 -112.24 -8.51
N GLN A 429 44.42 -113.26 -8.82
CA GLN A 429 43.08 -113.43 -8.25
C GLN A 429 43.12 -113.68 -6.73
N PHE A 430 44.06 -114.50 -6.24
CA PHE A 430 44.26 -114.69 -4.80
C PHE A 430 44.69 -113.40 -4.10
N GLN A 431 45.51 -112.60 -4.75
CA GLN A 431 46.01 -111.34 -4.19
C GLN A 431 44.91 -110.28 -4.09
N ILE A 432 44.09 -110.13 -5.13
CA ILE A 432 42.88 -109.29 -5.10
C ILE A 432 41.89 -109.80 -4.05
N THR A 433 41.71 -111.12 -3.93
CA THR A 433 40.79 -111.71 -2.94
C THR A 433 41.27 -111.45 -1.51
N SER A 434 42.57 -111.60 -1.22
CA SER A 434 43.15 -111.25 0.07
C SER A 434 42.95 -109.77 0.39
N VAL A 435 43.21 -108.88 -0.57
CA VAL A 435 43.00 -107.44 -0.39
C VAL A 435 41.52 -107.12 -0.17
N ALA A 436 40.61 -107.73 -0.92
CA ALA A 436 39.18 -107.54 -0.76
C ALA A 436 38.67 -108.03 0.61
N GLN A 437 39.18 -109.16 1.11
CA GLN A 437 38.87 -109.64 2.47
C GLN A 437 39.39 -108.69 3.55
N ILE A 438 40.58 -108.14 3.35
CA ILE A 438 41.18 -107.17 4.26
C ILE A 438 40.35 -105.87 4.28
N LEU A 439 39.94 -105.35 3.11
CA LEU A 439 39.10 -104.16 2.99
C LEU A 439 37.69 -104.35 3.57
N LEU A 440 37.16 -105.57 3.58
CA LEU A 440 35.89 -105.92 4.21
C LEU A 440 35.98 -106.06 5.74
N SER A 441 37.19 -106.07 6.30
CA SER A 441 37.45 -106.22 7.74
C SER A 441 37.71 -104.91 8.48
N VAL A 442 37.82 -103.81 7.73
CA VAL A 442 37.93 -102.41 8.18
C VAL A 442 36.58 -101.74 7.96
#